data_AF-A0A7S2QP68-F1
#
_entry.id   AF-A0A7S2QP68-F1
#
_cell.length_a   1.000
_cell.length_b   1.000
_cell.length_c   1.000
_cell.angle_alpha   90.00
_cell.angle_beta   90.00
_cell.angle_gamma   90.00
#
_symmetry.space_group_name_H-M   'P 1'
#
loop_
_entity.id
_entity.type
_entity.pdbx_description
1 polymer ?
#
loop_
_entity_poly.entity_id
_entity_poly.type
_entity_poly.pdbx_seq_one_letter_code
_entity_poly.pdbx_strand_id
1 'polypeptide(L)'
;PLVRARQARLCCAPIPPRAFVALLPHPMDPLGPRAIPMAGPRYAEYAELGLLTGQAAGAHGSPHGGEAAGADAAAPAQGGAAPSRAYTWARSAVLLSAAGVALAVVEALAAPRGASWTHGAPASDAIVMSAAGKCKTASEGEECFDKVHWAVTQGIHSHPEYYPGLSKGSSFTEFQALFHKKNYGKCGQPCPGPGPVLDAPAAAPASGRDLQQGACLCLFDVDRTLTGKQAAAANCPSNRLMQGVPDSAYGGGDLVLSELGLGVKDTFCGMCHMGVVSMGTATGPGEQNVIQAQLIGTGSAWHMWNGKIEDIHTPLVIGCPDGVKAQCARGIVNYFRNELNVQFPDSEVYFFDDHDGNTNGFAAQGFNARQVSCESRDGIVGLCGAKMSEIVRAKGVQNCW
;
A
#
# COMPACT_ATOMS: atom_id res chain seq x y z
N PRO A 1 33.34 -22.02 -59.83
CA PRO A 1 32.72 -21.68 -61.13
C PRO A 1 31.51 -20.74 -60.94
N LEU A 2 31.75 -19.47 -61.29
CA LEU A 2 30.84 -18.32 -61.44
C LEU A 2 29.32 -18.56 -61.24
N VAL A 3 28.75 -17.92 -60.23
CA VAL A 3 27.35 -17.45 -60.28
C VAL A 3 27.31 -15.99 -59.82
N ARG A 4 26.93 -15.11 -60.74
CA ARG A 4 26.78 -13.66 -60.57
C ARG A 4 25.65 -13.34 -59.60
N ALA A 5 25.94 -12.60 -58.52
CA ALA A 5 24.93 -11.95 -57.69
C ALA A 5 24.50 -10.62 -58.35
N ARG A 6 23.20 -10.48 -58.60
CA ARG A 6 22.56 -9.25 -59.10
C ARG A 6 22.51 -8.19 -57.99
N GLN A 7 23.09 -7.03 -58.23
CA GLN A 7 22.83 -5.82 -57.45
C GLN A 7 21.48 -5.22 -57.88
N ALA A 8 20.53 -5.17 -56.95
CA ALA A 8 19.31 -4.37 -57.10
C ALA A 8 19.63 -2.91 -56.73
N ARG A 9 19.62 -2.02 -57.74
CA ARG A 9 19.54 -0.57 -57.53
C ARG A 9 18.06 -0.19 -57.49
N LEU A 10 17.55 0.23 -56.34
CA LEU A 10 16.30 0.97 -56.25
C LEU A 10 16.63 2.47 -56.13
N CYS A 11 16.10 3.23 -57.06
CA CYS A 11 16.27 4.66 -57.21
C CYS A 11 15.56 5.43 -56.09
N CYS A 12 16.27 6.32 -55.41
CA CYS A 12 15.68 7.41 -54.63
C CYS A 12 15.34 8.57 -55.59
N ALA A 13 14.07 8.93 -55.68
CA ALA A 13 13.62 10.19 -56.28
C ALA A 13 13.64 11.31 -55.21
N PRO A 14 14.02 12.56 -55.55
CA PRO A 14 14.03 13.66 -54.60
C PRO A 14 12.63 14.26 -54.38
N ILE A 15 12.29 14.49 -53.12
CA ILE A 15 11.08 15.19 -52.65
C ILE A 15 11.33 16.71 -52.72
N PRO A 16 10.45 17.54 -53.31
CA PRO A 16 10.64 18.99 -53.34
C PRO A 16 10.37 19.65 -51.97
N PRO A 17 11.08 20.73 -51.61
CA PRO A 17 10.92 21.40 -50.31
C PRO A 17 9.60 22.18 -50.23
N ARG A 18 8.88 22.00 -49.12
CA ARG A 18 7.71 22.83 -48.77
C ARG A 18 8.17 24.23 -48.37
N ALA A 19 7.54 25.24 -48.98
CA ALA A 19 7.74 26.64 -48.69
C ALA A 19 7.36 27.00 -47.24
N PHE A 20 8.29 27.65 -46.54
CA PHE A 20 8.04 28.33 -45.27
C PHE A 20 7.35 29.67 -45.57
N VAL A 21 6.13 29.85 -45.10
CA VAL A 21 5.50 31.18 -44.99
C VAL A 21 5.89 31.75 -43.63
N ALA A 22 6.71 32.80 -43.65
CA ALA A 22 7.06 33.58 -42.49
C ALA A 22 5.87 34.44 -42.06
N LEU A 23 5.37 34.21 -40.83
CA LEU A 23 4.45 35.13 -40.16
C LEU A 23 5.27 36.07 -39.27
N LEU A 24 5.18 37.37 -39.57
CA LEU A 24 5.76 38.47 -38.80
C LEU A 24 5.04 38.63 -37.43
N PRO A 25 5.72 39.12 -36.38
CA PRO A 25 5.12 39.32 -35.07
C PRO A 25 4.32 40.64 -35.00
N HIS A 26 3.12 40.58 -34.42
CA HIS A 26 2.32 41.76 -34.06
C HIS A 26 2.55 42.16 -32.57
N PRO A 27 2.33 43.43 -32.21
CA PRO A 27 2.83 44.03 -30.98
C PRO A 27 2.05 43.60 -29.72
N MET A 28 2.78 43.55 -28.62
CA MET A 28 2.28 43.32 -27.25
C MET A 28 1.52 44.55 -26.74
N ASP A 29 0.33 44.33 -26.19
CA ASP A 29 -0.36 45.27 -25.31
C ASP A 29 -0.60 44.60 -23.92
N PRO A 30 -0.45 45.32 -22.80
CA PRO A 30 -0.36 44.73 -21.47
C PRO A 30 -1.70 44.76 -20.75
N LEU A 31 -2.33 43.60 -20.57
CA LEU A 31 -3.41 43.42 -19.60
C LEU A 31 -3.16 42.14 -18.80
N GLY A 32 -2.71 42.32 -17.56
CA GLY A 32 -2.47 41.24 -16.61
C GLY A 32 -3.77 40.50 -16.26
N PRO A 33 -3.72 39.18 -16.01
CA PRO A 33 -4.90 38.44 -15.60
C PRO A 33 -5.28 38.80 -14.17
N ARG A 34 -6.51 39.28 -14.01
CA ARG A 34 -7.22 39.38 -12.73
C ARG A 34 -7.27 37.99 -12.08
N ALA A 35 -6.86 37.92 -10.82
CA ALA A 35 -6.98 36.74 -9.99
C ALA A 35 -8.44 36.28 -9.87
N ILE A 36 -8.71 35.04 -10.26
CA ILE A 36 -9.93 34.30 -9.89
C ILE A 36 -9.57 33.53 -8.61
N PRO A 37 -10.25 33.75 -7.47
CA PRO A 37 -10.00 32.96 -6.27
C PRO A 37 -10.60 31.56 -6.47
N MET A 38 -9.77 30.58 -6.79
CA MET A 38 -10.12 29.17 -6.68
C MET A 38 -10.11 28.81 -5.19
N ALA A 39 -11.31 28.74 -4.60
CA ALA A 39 -11.50 28.18 -3.28
C ALA A 39 -11.10 26.69 -3.34
N GLY A 40 -9.97 26.35 -2.72
CA GLY A 40 -9.56 24.96 -2.52
C GLY A 40 -10.52 24.22 -1.58
N PRO A 41 -10.63 22.88 -1.69
CA PRO A 41 -11.42 22.09 -0.74
C PRO A 41 -10.78 22.20 0.65
N ARG A 42 -11.61 22.52 1.64
CA ARG A 42 -11.21 22.65 3.05
C ARG A 42 -10.92 21.26 3.61
N TYR A 43 -9.66 20.95 3.89
CA TYR A 43 -9.24 19.72 4.58
C TYR A 43 -9.41 19.83 6.10
N ALA A 44 -10.62 20.10 6.57
CA ALA A 44 -10.93 20.22 7.99
C ALA A 44 -12.30 19.61 8.32
N GLU A 45 -12.45 18.30 8.18
CA GLU A 45 -13.65 17.59 8.65
C GLU A 45 -13.41 16.09 8.89
N TYR A 46 -12.47 15.76 9.78
CA TYR A 46 -12.27 14.36 10.24
C TYR A 46 -12.32 14.19 11.77
N ALA A 47 -13.03 15.09 12.47
CA ALA A 47 -13.23 15.00 13.92
C ALA A 47 -14.69 14.86 14.38
N GLU A 48 -15.67 14.71 13.48
CA GLU A 48 -17.10 14.82 13.86
C GLU A 48 -17.86 13.50 14.09
N LEU A 49 -17.19 12.33 14.10
CA LEU A 49 -17.86 11.08 14.52
C LEU A 49 -17.82 10.84 16.05
N GLY A 50 -17.27 11.77 16.84
CA GLY A 50 -17.05 11.62 18.28
C GLY A 50 -17.91 12.49 19.23
N LEU A 51 -18.80 13.36 18.73
CA LEU A 51 -19.56 14.27 19.60
C LEU A 51 -21.06 14.05 19.53
N LEU A 52 -21.58 12.96 20.11
CA LEU A 52 -22.97 12.89 20.63
C LEU A 52 -23.14 11.76 21.66
N THR A 53 -22.39 11.80 22.77
CA THR A 53 -22.84 11.22 24.05
C THR A 53 -22.40 12.17 25.18
N GLY A 54 -23.36 12.86 25.81
CA GLY A 54 -23.13 13.64 27.05
C GLY A 54 -22.51 12.75 28.14
N GLN A 55 -21.85 13.25 29.19
CA GLN A 55 -22.31 14.27 30.12
C GLN A 55 -21.12 14.73 30.98
N ALA A 56 -21.14 16.01 31.36
CA ALA A 56 -20.11 16.66 32.17
C ALA A 56 -20.09 16.19 33.63
N ALA A 57 -18.91 15.97 34.16
CA ALA A 57 -18.58 16.18 35.56
C ALA A 57 -17.22 16.90 35.60
N GLY A 58 -17.23 18.16 36.03
CA GLY A 58 -16.04 18.99 36.13
C GLY A 58 -15.23 18.70 37.39
N ALA A 59 -13.98 19.16 37.39
CA ALA A 59 -13.44 20.07 38.39
C ALA A 59 -11.93 20.30 38.17
N HIS A 60 -11.60 21.56 37.88
CA HIS A 60 -10.47 22.35 38.36
C HIS A 60 -9.23 21.67 38.99
N GLY A 61 -8.06 22.10 38.50
CA GLY A 61 -6.92 22.41 39.39
C GLY A 61 -5.53 22.12 38.83
N SER A 62 -4.91 23.08 38.13
CA SER A 62 -3.45 23.28 38.18
C SER A 62 -3.09 23.93 39.53
N PRO A 63 -1.83 23.81 40.03
CA PRO A 63 -0.77 24.72 39.58
C PRO A 63 0.69 24.15 39.56
N HIS A 64 1.50 24.80 38.71
CA HIS A 64 2.92 25.20 38.85
C HIS A 64 4.00 24.31 39.51
N GLY A 65 5.05 24.01 38.72
CA GLY A 65 6.41 24.59 38.89
C GLY A 65 7.47 23.82 39.71
N GLY A 66 8.70 23.74 39.18
CA GLY A 66 9.94 23.76 39.99
C GLY A 66 10.96 22.61 39.84
N GLU A 67 12.01 22.90 39.07
CA GLU A 67 13.43 22.47 39.09
C GLU A 67 14.01 21.35 40.01
N ALA A 68 14.80 20.48 39.33
CA ALA A 68 16.23 20.17 39.50
C ALA A 68 16.86 19.45 40.73
N ALA A 69 17.65 18.43 40.36
CA ALA A 69 18.99 18.02 40.85
C ALA A 69 19.16 17.20 42.15
N GLY A 70 20.12 16.26 42.08
CA GLY A 70 20.95 15.88 43.24
C GLY A 70 21.12 14.39 43.48
N ALA A 71 22.34 13.89 43.24
CA ALA A 71 22.80 12.53 43.50
C ALA A 71 23.34 12.33 44.93
N ASP A 72 23.80 11.09 45.17
CA ASP A 72 24.66 10.58 46.25
C ASP A 72 23.97 10.14 47.55
N ALA A 73 24.39 9.13 48.30
CA ALA A 73 25.20 7.92 48.13
C ALA A 73 25.20 7.22 49.52
N ALA A 74 25.56 5.93 49.52
CA ALA A 74 26.15 5.15 50.63
C ALA A 74 25.25 4.33 51.61
N ALA A 75 25.83 3.17 51.94
CA ALA A 75 25.31 1.89 52.45
C ALA A 75 25.45 1.79 54.02
N PRO A 76 25.51 0.61 54.73
CA PRO A 76 25.55 -0.81 54.30
C PRO A 76 24.81 -1.89 55.15
N ALA A 77 24.74 -3.08 54.52
CA ALA A 77 24.97 -4.47 54.99
C ALA A 77 24.24 -5.11 56.21
N GLN A 78 23.68 -6.31 55.93
CA GLN A 78 23.82 -7.63 56.60
C GLN A 78 22.52 -8.43 56.35
N GLY A 79 22.44 -9.72 55.98
CA GLY A 79 23.38 -10.82 55.75
C GLY A 79 22.54 -12.08 55.46
N GLY A 80 23.19 -13.22 55.17
CA GLY A 80 22.60 -14.55 55.43
C GLY A 80 22.17 -15.39 54.21
N ALA A 81 22.86 -16.51 54.06
CA ALA A 81 22.83 -17.51 52.99
C ALA A 81 21.51 -18.31 52.80
N ALA A 82 21.45 -18.93 51.61
CA ALA A 82 20.46 -19.87 51.08
C ALA A 82 20.27 -21.17 51.89
N PRO A 83 19.24 -21.96 51.54
CA PRO A 83 19.59 -23.23 50.89
C PRO A 83 18.74 -23.57 49.65
N SER A 84 19.38 -24.33 48.77
CA SER A 84 18.87 -24.94 47.55
C SER A 84 17.98 -26.16 47.83
N ARG A 85 16.84 -26.28 47.15
CA ARG A 85 16.16 -27.56 46.93
C ARG A 85 15.59 -27.65 45.51
N ALA A 86 16.01 -28.72 44.85
CA ALA A 86 15.66 -29.11 43.50
C ALA A 86 14.15 -29.37 43.34
N TYR A 87 13.59 -28.91 42.22
CA TYR A 87 12.25 -29.27 41.76
C TYR A 87 12.39 -30.39 40.72
N THR A 88 12.05 -31.62 41.11
CA THR A 88 11.93 -32.75 40.19
C THR A 88 10.52 -32.85 39.63
N TRP A 89 10.45 -33.25 38.37
CA TRP A 89 9.25 -33.39 37.57
C TRP A 89 8.44 -34.62 38.00
N ALA A 90 7.12 -34.48 38.16
CA ALA A 90 6.20 -35.60 38.21
C ALA A 90 5.13 -35.41 37.12
N ARG A 91 5.21 -36.22 36.08
CA ARG A 91 4.20 -36.39 35.03
C ARG A 91 3.12 -37.34 35.55
N SER A 92 1.86 -36.89 35.58
CA SER A 92 0.72 -37.78 35.78
C SER A 92 0.27 -38.36 34.44
N ALA A 93 0.32 -39.68 34.34
CA ALA A 93 -0.20 -40.46 33.22
C ALA A 93 -1.72 -40.63 33.36
N VAL A 94 -2.46 -40.32 32.29
CA VAL A 94 -3.88 -40.69 32.13
C VAL A 94 -3.92 -42.00 31.36
N LEU A 95 -4.50 -43.04 31.97
CA LEU A 95 -4.70 -44.36 31.37
C LEU A 95 -5.93 -44.32 30.44
N LEU A 96 -5.72 -44.69 29.18
CA LEU A 96 -6.75 -45.04 28.19
C LEU A 96 -7.22 -46.48 28.45
N SER A 97 -8.52 -46.69 28.61
CA SER A 97 -9.16 -48.00 28.47
C SER A 97 -9.84 -48.09 27.09
N ALA A 98 -9.45 -49.12 26.33
CA ALA A 98 -9.99 -49.46 25.03
C ALA A 98 -10.99 -50.62 25.15
N ALA A 99 -12.17 -50.45 24.55
CA ALA A 99 -13.06 -51.49 24.03
C ALA A 99 -13.92 -50.77 22.96
N GLY A 100 -14.01 -51.15 21.69
CA GLY A 100 -13.84 -52.46 21.08
C GLY A 100 -15.22 -53.03 20.72
N VAL A 101 -15.92 -52.45 19.74
CA VAL A 101 -17.01 -53.14 19.02
C VAL A 101 -16.94 -52.79 17.54
N ALA A 102 -16.74 -53.83 16.74
CA ALA A 102 -16.60 -53.79 15.29
C ALA A 102 -17.95 -53.93 14.57
N LEU A 103 -17.93 -53.44 13.35
CA LEU A 103 -18.93 -53.39 12.28
C LEU A 103 -19.46 -54.77 11.86
N ALA A 104 -20.75 -54.86 11.50
CA ALA A 104 -21.24 -55.84 10.52
C ALA A 104 -22.41 -55.25 9.70
N VAL A 105 -22.25 -55.37 8.39
CA VAL A 105 -23.08 -54.90 7.27
C VAL A 105 -24.18 -55.92 6.98
N VAL A 106 -25.40 -55.47 6.63
CA VAL A 106 -26.23 -56.15 5.63
C VAL A 106 -27.04 -55.10 4.84
N GLU A 107 -26.86 -55.12 3.52
CA GLU A 107 -27.53 -54.33 2.50
C GLU A 107 -28.56 -55.23 1.81
N ALA A 108 -29.80 -54.76 1.58
CA ALA A 108 -30.74 -55.44 0.67
C ALA A 108 -31.89 -54.53 0.15
N LEU A 109 -31.82 -54.28 -1.17
CA LEU A 109 -32.90 -54.32 -2.17
C LEU A 109 -33.90 -53.14 -2.32
N ALA A 110 -33.58 -52.29 -3.30
CA ALA A 110 -34.33 -51.93 -4.53
C ALA A 110 -35.88 -51.79 -4.57
N ALA A 111 -36.29 -50.53 -4.89
CA ALA A 111 -37.32 -50.07 -5.87
C ALA A 111 -38.84 -50.31 -5.54
N PRO A 112 -39.79 -49.43 -5.96
CA PRO A 112 -39.94 -48.96 -7.35
C PRO A 112 -40.22 -47.46 -7.58
N ARG A 113 -40.10 -47.12 -8.87
CA ARG A 113 -40.48 -45.89 -9.56
C ARG A 113 -42.01 -45.74 -9.61
N GLY A 114 -42.53 -44.51 -9.52
CA GLY A 114 -43.88 -44.20 -10.00
C GLY A 114 -44.52 -42.90 -9.47
N ALA A 115 -45.12 -42.15 -10.39
CA ALA A 115 -46.10 -41.06 -10.23
C ALA A 115 -45.58 -39.70 -9.69
N SER A 116 -45.35 -38.69 -10.53
CA SER A 116 -46.34 -37.86 -11.22
C SER A 116 -47.31 -37.15 -10.28
N TRP A 117 -46.99 -35.87 -9.96
CA TRP A 117 -47.97 -34.89 -9.51
C TRP A 117 -47.85 -33.65 -10.41
N THR A 118 -48.71 -33.62 -11.43
CA THR A 118 -49.16 -32.39 -12.08
C THR A 118 -50.12 -31.69 -11.12
N HIS A 119 -49.85 -30.46 -10.72
CA HIS A 119 -50.88 -29.44 -10.46
C HIS A 119 -50.24 -28.06 -10.59
N GLY A 120 -50.55 -27.37 -11.69
CA GLY A 120 -50.33 -25.94 -11.79
C GLY A 120 -51.29 -25.20 -10.87
N ALA A 121 -50.79 -24.13 -10.27
CA ALA A 121 -51.57 -23.05 -9.66
C ALA A 121 -50.80 -21.73 -9.86
N PRO A 122 -51.51 -20.59 -9.92
CA PRO A 122 -51.27 -19.53 -10.88
C PRO A 122 -50.30 -18.45 -10.39
N ALA A 123 -49.59 -17.85 -11.34
CA ALA A 123 -48.90 -16.58 -11.15
C ALA A 123 -49.95 -15.52 -10.76
N SER A 124 -49.92 -15.12 -9.50
CA SER A 124 -50.74 -14.04 -8.96
C SER A 124 -49.80 -12.90 -8.60
N ASP A 125 -49.91 -11.81 -9.35
CA ASP A 125 -49.59 -10.43 -9.00
C ASP A 125 -48.39 -10.18 -8.07
N ALA A 126 -47.24 -9.95 -8.70
CA ALA A 126 -46.26 -9.00 -8.17
C ALA A 126 -46.24 -7.78 -9.10
N ILE A 127 -47.18 -6.85 -8.89
CA ILE A 127 -47.03 -5.47 -9.36
C ILE A 127 -45.90 -4.87 -8.53
N VAL A 128 -44.67 -4.96 -9.04
CA VAL A 128 -43.54 -4.18 -8.50
C VAL A 128 -43.77 -2.74 -8.92
N MET A 129 -44.29 -1.95 -7.99
CA MET A 129 -44.32 -0.50 -8.08
C MET A 129 -42.86 -0.01 -8.05
N SER A 130 -42.22 0.05 -9.22
CA SER A 130 -40.93 0.70 -9.38
C SER A 130 -41.11 2.22 -9.31
N ALA A 131 -40.98 2.77 -8.10
CA ALA A 131 -40.54 4.14 -7.98
C ALA A 131 -39.06 4.16 -8.37
N ALA A 132 -38.78 4.52 -9.62
CA ALA A 132 -37.45 4.85 -10.09
C ALA A 132 -36.94 6.13 -9.40
N GLY A 133 -36.62 6.02 -8.11
CA GLY A 133 -35.67 6.92 -7.48
C GLY A 133 -34.34 6.75 -8.21
N LYS A 134 -33.69 7.85 -8.57
CA LYS A 134 -32.39 7.84 -9.25
C LYS A 134 -31.37 7.15 -8.35
N CYS A 135 -31.18 5.84 -8.53
CA CYS A 135 -30.09 5.13 -7.91
C CYS A 135 -28.80 5.42 -8.69
N LYS A 136 -27.67 5.45 -7.99
CA LYS A 136 -26.35 5.55 -8.59
C LYS A 136 -25.37 4.78 -7.73
N THR A 137 -24.86 3.68 -8.25
CA THR A 137 -23.73 2.98 -7.66
C THR A 137 -22.46 3.79 -7.89
N ALA A 138 -21.67 4.03 -6.86
CA ALA A 138 -20.44 4.80 -6.96
C ALA A 138 -19.42 4.07 -7.83
N SER A 139 -18.67 4.82 -8.64
CA SER A 139 -17.66 4.29 -9.57
C SER A 139 -16.29 4.90 -9.26
N GLU A 140 -15.21 4.25 -9.70
CA GLU A 140 -13.83 4.74 -9.50
C GLU A 140 -13.66 6.21 -9.92
N GLY A 141 -12.93 6.97 -9.10
CA GLY A 141 -12.76 8.41 -9.26
C GLY A 141 -13.86 9.27 -8.64
N GLU A 142 -14.91 8.66 -8.06
CA GLU A 142 -15.92 9.36 -7.26
C GLU A 142 -15.57 9.34 -5.77
N GLU A 143 -15.76 10.46 -5.07
CA GLU A 143 -15.51 10.56 -3.63
C GLU A 143 -16.25 9.49 -2.82
N CYS A 144 -17.48 9.16 -3.21
CA CYS A 144 -18.23 8.08 -2.58
C CYS A 144 -17.55 6.72 -2.76
N PHE A 145 -17.00 6.45 -3.95
CA PHE A 145 -16.31 5.20 -4.22
C PHE A 145 -15.10 5.03 -3.31
N ASP A 146 -14.26 6.06 -3.21
CA ASP A 146 -13.07 6.02 -2.35
C ASP A 146 -13.43 5.75 -0.88
N LYS A 147 -14.50 6.40 -0.40
CA LYS A 147 -15.00 6.25 0.97
C LYS A 147 -15.56 4.85 1.25
N VAL A 148 -16.41 4.36 0.36
CA VAL A 148 -17.03 3.03 0.51
C VAL A 148 -15.98 1.94 0.33
N HIS A 149 -15.06 2.10 -0.63
CA HIS A 149 -13.96 1.17 -0.85
C HIS A 149 -13.06 1.04 0.37
N TRP A 150 -12.65 2.17 0.97
CA TRP A 150 -11.88 2.15 2.22
C TRP A 150 -12.66 1.47 3.36
N ALA A 151 -13.96 1.74 3.48
CA ALA A 151 -14.79 1.14 4.52
C ALA A 151 -14.88 -0.39 4.40
N VAL A 152 -15.06 -0.91 3.19
CA VAL A 152 -15.14 -2.35 2.90
C VAL A 152 -13.80 -3.03 3.15
N THR A 153 -12.69 -2.37 2.80
CA THR A 153 -11.37 -3.01 2.73
C THR A 153 -10.53 -2.85 3.98
N GLN A 154 -10.67 -1.72 4.68
CA GLN A 154 -9.85 -1.34 5.83
C GLN A 154 -10.72 -0.96 7.04
N GLY A 155 -11.67 -0.05 6.83
CA GLY A 155 -12.46 0.56 7.91
C GLY A 155 -13.17 -0.46 8.79
N ILE A 156 -13.83 -1.46 8.19
CA ILE A 156 -14.55 -2.51 8.94
C ILE A 156 -13.61 -3.45 9.72
N HIS A 157 -12.34 -3.55 9.33
CA HIS A 157 -11.35 -4.38 10.01
C HIS A 157 -10.82 -3.68 11.26
N SER A 158 -10.56 -2.37 11.17
CA SER A 158 -9.99 -1.58 12.26
C SER A 158 -11.03 -0.97 13.21
N HIS A 159 -12.19 -0.58 12.69
CA HIS A 159 -13.26 0.11 13.42
C HIS A 159 -14.65 -0.45 13.09
N PRO A 160 -14.93 -1.73 13.40
CA PRO A 160 -16.23 -2.34 13.13
C PRO A 160 -17.40 -1.56 13.77
N GLU A 161 -17.15 -0.89 14.89
CA GLU A 161 -18.10 -0.04 15.61
C GLU A 161 -18.64 1.14 14.77
N TYR A 162 -17.90 1.60 13.75
CA TYR A 162 -18.36 2.68 12.87
C TYR A 162 -19.41 2.22 11.84
N TYR A 163 -19.58 0.92 11.68
CA TYR A 163 -20.42 0.31 10.65
C TYR A 163 -21.50 -0.58 11.28
N PRO A 164 -22.41 -0.02 12.09
CA PRO A 164 -23.41 -0.80 12.80
C PRO A 164 -24.28 -1.58 11.82
N GLY A 165 -24.35 -2.90 12.01
CA GLY A 165 -25.10 -3.83 11.17
C GLY A 165 -24.37 -4.30 9.92
N LEU A 166 -23.14 -3.84 9.66
CA LEU A 166 -22.26 -4.40 8.64
C LEU A 166 -21.19 -5.29 9.27
N SER A 167 -20.65 -6.19 8.47
CA SER A 167 -19.57 -7.10 8.85
C SER A 167 -18.46 -7.06 7.82
N LYS A 168 -17.33 -7.72 8.09
CA LYS A 168 -16.22 -7.88 7.13
C LYS A 168 -16.64 -8.56 5.82
N GLY A 169 -17.75 -9.30 5.83
CA GLY A 169 -18.33 -9.94 4.63
C GLY A 169 -19.39 -9.09 3.92
N SER A 170 -19.68 -7.87 4.40
CA SER A 170 -20.65 -6.99 3.76
C SER A 170 -20.12 -6.41 2.45
N SER A 171 -21.00 -6.32 1.46
CA SER A 171 -20.71 -5.87 0.10
C SER A 171 -20.54 -4.35 0.00
N PHE A 172 -19.87 -3.90 -1.06
CA PHE A 172 -19.77 -2.46 -1.40
C PHE A 172 -21.14 -1.77 -1.42
N THR A 173 -22.15 -2.41 -2.00
CA THR A 173 -23.53 -1.90 -2.05
C THR A 173 -24.10 -1.65 -0.65
N GLU A 174 -23.84 -2.53 0.32
CA GLU A 174 -24.31 -2.38 1.70
C GLU A 174 -23.57 -1.24 2.43
N PHE A 175 -22.26 -1.09 2.22
CA PHE A 175 -21.52 0.05 2.74
C PHE A 175 -21.95 1.37 2.10
N GLN A 176 -22.18 1.41 0.78
CA GLN A 176 -22.71 2.59 0.10
C GLN A 176 -24.11 2.94 0.61
N ALA A 177 -24.97 1.95 0.87
CA ALA A 177 -26.29 2.18 1.44
C ALA A 177 -26.20 2.78 2.85
N LEU A 178 -25.27 2.28 3.69
CA LEU A 178 -25.02 2.85 5.01
C LEU A 178 -24.51 4.29 4.91
N PHE A 179 -23.62 4.58 3.96
CA PHE A 179 -23.03 5.91 3.77
C PHE A 179 -24.05 6.90 3.23
N HIS A 180 -24.88 6.48 2.29
CA HIS A 180 -26.03 7.24 1.84
C HIS A 180 -26.98 7.57 3.00
N LYS A 181 -27.32 6.57 3.83
CA LYS A 181 -28.18 6.76 5.02
C LYS A 181 -27.58 7.72 6.05
N LYS A 182 -26.26 7.69 6.22
CA LYS A 182 -25.52 8.60 7.11
C LYS A 182 -25.19 9.95 6.47
N ASN A 183 -25.56 10.17 5.20
CA ASN A 183 -25.17 11.34 4.41
C ASN A 183 -23.65 11.60 4.40
N TYR A 184 -22.86 10.53 4.33
CA TYR A 184 -21.40 10.58 4.38
C TYR A 184 -20.80 10.32 2.98
N GLY A 185 -19.67 10.99 2.67
CA GLY A 185 -18.91 10.75 1.43
C GLY A 185 -19.63 11.09 0.13
N LYS A 186 -20.67 11.94 0.17
CA LYS A 186 -21.51 12.29 -0.99
C LYS A 186 -22.11 11.08 -1.71
N CYS A 187 -22.40 10.02 -0.95
CA CYS A 187 -22.94 8.79 -1.51
C CYS A 187 -24.43 8.92 -1.88
N GLY A 188 -24.74 8.60 -3.13
CA GLY A 188 -26.11 8.40 -3.60
C GLY A 188 -26.65 7.02 -3.20
N GLN A 189 -27.97 6.84 -3.30
CA GLN A 189 -28.59 5.54 -3.09
C GLN A 189 -28.04 4.53 -4.10
N PRO A 190 -27.46 3.39 -3.68
CA PRO A 190 -26.91 2.42 -4.61
C PRO A 190 -28.02 1.78 -5.46
N CYS A 191 -27.68 1.33 -6.67
CA CYS A 191 -28.62 0.61 -7.53
C CYS A 191 -28.80 -0.84 -7.08
N PRO A 192 -30.00 -1.45 -7.30
CA PRO A 192 -30.18 -2.87 -7.08
C PRO A 192 -29.27 -3.69 -8.00
N GLY A 193 -28.36 -4.48 -7.43
CA GLY A 193 -27.43 -5.33 -8.18
C GLY A 193 -26.15 -5.61 -7.40
N PRO A 194 -25.30 -6.53 -7.89
CA PRO A 194 -23.93 -6.63 -7.40
C PRO A 194 -23.28 -5.27 -7.69
N GLY A 195 -22.77 -4.61 -6.66
CA GLY A 195 -22.06 -3.33 -6.80
C GLY A 195 -20.84 -3.47 -7.72
N PRO A 196 -19.97 -2.44 -7.79
CA PRO A 196 -18.68 -2.63 -8.42
C PRO A 196 -18.03 -3.82 -7.72
N VAL A 197 -17.54 -4.79 -8.51
CA VAL A 197 -16.65 -5.82 -8.00
C VAL A 197 -15.39 -5.08 -7.58
N LEU A 198 -15.38 -4.58 -6.34
CA LEU A 198 -14.12 -4.41 -5.65
C LEU A 198 -13.47 -5.78 -5.68
N ASP A 199 -12.18 -5.85 -5.99
CA ASP A 199 -11.40 -7.08 -5.94
C ASP A 199 -11.35 -7.62 -4.50
N ALA A 200 -12.50 -8.06 -3.98
CA ALA A 200 -12.61 -8.92 -2.83
C ALA A 200 -12.12 -10.29 -3.33
N PRO A 201 -11.12 -10.89 -2.65
CA PRO A 201 -10.61 -12.18 -3.06
C PRO A 201 -11.77 -13.15 -3.07
N ALA A 202 -12.11 -13.65 -4.26
CA ALA A 202 -13.05 -14.74 -4.40
C ALA A 202 -12.55 -15.88 -3.51
N ALA A 203 -13.34 -16.20 -2.49
CA ALA A 203 -13.20 -17.44 -1.76
C ALA A 203 -13.45 -18.58 -2.76
N ALA A 204 -12.38 -19.08 -3.37
CA ALA A 204 -12.34 -20.29 -4.18
C ALA A 204 -10.98 -20.97 -3.99
N PRO A 205 -10.93 -22.31 -4.00
CA PRO A 205 -9.89 -23.07 -3.35
C PRO A 205 -8.55 -22.90 -4.07
N ALA A 206 -7.49 -22.78 -3.26
CA ALA A 206 -6.12 -22.80 -3.72
C ALA A 206 -5.86 -24.07 -4.56
N SER A 207 -5.82 -23.90 -5.88
CA SER A 207 -5.10 -24.81 -6.76
C SER A 207 -3.83 -24.09 -7.16
N GLY A 208 -2.70 -24.53 -6.60
CA GLY A 208 -1.40 -23.86 -6.61
C GLY A 208 -0.72 -23.79 -7.97
N ARG A 209 -1.33 -23.10 -8.93
CA ARG A 209 -0.72 -22.82 -10.25
C ARG A 209 -0.75 -21.35 -10.68
N ASP A 210 -1.13 -20.41 -9.81
CA ASP A 210 -1.10 -18.97 -10.08
C ASP A 210 -0.05 -18.18 -9.25
N LEU A 211 0.97 -18.88 -8.74
CA LEU A 211 2.07 -18.29 -7.96
C LEU A 211 3.28 -17.85 -8.82
N GLN A 212 3.11 -17.64 -10.13
CA GLN A 212 4.25 -17.40 -11.04
C GLN A 212 4.26 -16.01 -11.68
N GLN A 213 3.20 -15.21 -11.56
CA GLN A 213 3.20 -13.78 -11.88
C GLN A 213 2.87 -13.02 -10.59
N GLY A 214 3.83 -12.27 -10.03
CA GLY A 214 3.64 -11.49 -8.79
C GLY A 214 4.21 -12.07 -7.49
N ALA A 215 4.93 -13.20 -7.52
CA ALA A 215 5.56 -13.77 -6.31
C ALA A 215 6.87 -13.05 -5.88
N CYS A 216 6.90 -11.72 -5.98
CA CYS A 216 8.03 -10.90 -5.53
C CYS A 216 7.54 -9.57 -4.94
N LEU A 217 8.37 -9.01 -4.05
CA LEU A 217 8.12 -7.74 -3.38
C LEU A 217 9.36 -6.84 -3.55
N CYS A 218 9.19 -5.66 -4.14
CA CYS A 218 10.19 -4.62 -4.18
C CYS A 218 9.86 -3.52 -3.17
N LEU A 219 10.80 -3.19 -2.31
CA LEU A 219 10.70 -2.15 -1.31
C LEU A 219 11.76 -1.09 -1.61
N PHE A 220 11.38 0.18 -1.47
CA PHE A 220 12.25 1.29 -1.81
C PHE A 220 12.37 2.25 -0.62
N ASP A 221 13.57 2.75 -0.36
CA ASP A 221 13.70 4.01 0.35
C ASP A 221 13.18 5.17 -0.54
N VAL A 222 12.82 6.28 0.08
CA VAL A 222 12.32 7.47 -0.63
C VAL A 222 13.48 8.38 -0.99
N ASP A 223 14.16 8.87 0.04
CA ASP A 223 15.07 10.00 -0.08
C ASP A 223 16.35 9.55 -0.76
N ARG A 224 16.74 10.21 -1.86
CA ARG A 224 17.96 9.84 -2.62
C ARG A 224 17.95 8.41 -3.18
N THR A 225 16.77 7.79 -3.22
CA THR A 225 16.48 6.53 -3.92
C THR A 225 15.41 6.75 -4.99
N LEU A 226 14.14 6.93 -4.59
CA LEU A 226 13.05 7.33 -5.50
C LEU A 226 13.10 8.83 -5.83
N THR A 227 13.73 9.61 -4.95
CA THR A 227 14.00 11.03 -5.15
C THR A 227 15.50 11.27 -5.39
N GLY A 228 15.85 12.45 -5.88
CA GLY A 228 17.22 12.94 -5.94
C GLY A 228 17.37 14.23 -5.14
N LYS A 229 18.61 14.72 -5.01
CA LYS A 229 18.88 15.99 -4.33
C LYS A 229 18.13 17.15 -4.98
N GLN A 230 17.44 17.93 -4.16
CA GLN A 230 16.81 19.17 -4.57
C GLN A 230 17.88 20.14 -5.09
N ALA A 231 17.54 20.91 -6.11
CA ALA A 231 18.45 21.83 -6.81
C ALA A 231 19.73 21.20 -7.42
N ALA A 232 19.82 19.87 -7.54
CA ALA A 232 20.96 19.19 -8.20
C ALA A 232 20.71 18.80 -9.67
N ALA A 233 19.59 19.25 -10.27
CA ALA A 233 19.16 18.83 -11.60
C ALA A 233 20.23 19.01 -12.70
N ALA A 234 21.10 20.01 -12.57
CA ALA A 234 22.21 20.22 -13.51
C ALA A 234 23.20 19.03 -13.55
N ASN A 235 23.39 18.34 -12.42
CA ASN A 235 24.26 17.17 -12.31
C ASN A 235 23.50 15.85 -12.50
N CYS A 236 22.16 15.91 -12.55
CA CYS A 236 21.27 14.76 -12.59
C CYS A 236 20.25 14.91 -13.72
N PRO A 237 20.67 14.80 -15.00
CA PRO A 237 19.83 15.13 -16.16
C PRO A 237 18.63 14.19 -16.36
N SER A 238 18.70 12.98 -15.82
CA SER A 238 17.58 12.02 -15.83
C SER A 238 16.48 12.38 -14.82
N ASN A 239 16.75 13.23 -13.85
CA ASN A 239 15.80 13.59 -12.81
C ASN A 239 14.76 14.58 -13.32
N ARG A 240 13.63 14.68 -12.61
CA ARG A 240 12.57 15.64 -12.91
C ARG A 240 12.15 16.39 -11.66
N LEU A 241 12.12 17.71 -11.79
CA LEU A 241 11.61 18.63 -10.77
C LEU A 241 10.07 18.59 -10.78
N MET A 242 9.49 18.32 -9.62
CA MET A 242 8.05 18.36 -9.38
C MET A 242 7.71 19.74 -8.80
N GLN A 243 7.57 20.72 -9.69
CA GLN A 243 7.40 22.12 -9.30
C GLN A 243 6.18 22.31 -8.38
N GLY A 244 6.39 22.98 -7.24
CA GLY A 244 5.33 23.27 -6.27
C GLY A 244 4.92 22.10 -5.37
N VAL A 245 5.67 20.99 -5.39
CA VAL A 245 5.53 19.88 -4.44
C VAL A 245 6.67 19.99 -3.43
N PRO A 246 6.43 20.45 -2.19
CA PRO A 246 7.49 20.60 -1.21
C PRO A 246 8.10 19.26 -0.79
N ASP A 247 9.41 19.26 -0.65
CA ASP A 247 10.22 18.21 -0.06
C ASP A 247 11.15 18.87 0.98
N SER A 248 11.12 18.38 2.21
CA SER A 248 11.83 18.92 3.37
C SER A 248 13.15 18.20 3.66
N ALA A 249 13.44 17.12 2.95
CA ALA A 249 14.61 16.29 3.20
C ALA A 249 15.89 17.07 2.86
N TYR A 250 16.95 16.87 3.67
CA TYR A 250 18.31 17.36 3.41
C TYR A 250 18.47 18.87 3.10
N GLY A 251 17.64 19.72 3.72
CA GLY A 251 17.66 21.18 3.53
C GLY A 251 16.52 21.71 2.65
N GLY A 252 15.79 20.80 2.02
CA GLY A 252 14.50 21.03 1.39
C GLY A 252 14.53 21.73 0.04
N GLY A 253 13.33 21.91 -0.52
CA GLY A 253 13.09 22.49 -1.84
C GLY A 253 11.82 21.92 -2.46
N ASP A 254 11.73 22.02 -3.78
CA ASP A 254 10.73 21.25 -4.53
C ASP A 254 11.24 19.81 -4.73
N LEU A 255 10.32 18.86 -4.62
CA LEU A 255 10.55 17.43 -4.84
C LEU A 255 11.22 17.20 -6.20
N VAL A 256 12.25 16.36 -6.21
CA VAL A 256 12.94 15.93 -7.43
C VAL A 256 12.84 14.41 -7.52
N LEU A 257 12.11 13.90 -8.51
CA LEU A 257 12.10 12.45 -8.76
C LEU A 257 13.40 12.01 -9.44
N SER A 258 13.94 10.88 -8.98
CA SER A 258 15.07 10.22 -9.61
C SER A 258 14.66 9.57 -10.93
N GLU A 259 15.64 9.12 -11.72
CA GLU A 259 15.37 8.30 -12.90
C GLU A 259 14.51 7.08 -12.55
N LEU A 260 14.83 6.39 -11.43
CA LEU A 260 14.01 5.31 -10.93
C LEU A 260 12.60 5.78 -10.56
N GLY A 261 12.46 6.86 -9.78
CA GLY A 261 11.16 7.36 -9.35
C GLY A 261 10.20 7.64 -10.51
N LEU A 262 10.71 7.94 -11.70
CA LEU A 262 9.93 8.17 -12.92
C LEU A 262 9.56 6.89 -13.68
N GLY A 263 10.29 5.80 -13.46
CA GLY A 263 10.27 4.61 -14.31
C GLY A 263 10.24 3.29 -13.54
N VAL A 264 9.84 3.27 -12.27
CA VAL A 264 9.84 2.04 -11.44
C VAL A 264 9.11 0.88 -12.13
N LYS A 265 7.97 1.18 -12.76
CA LYS A 265 7.11 0.21 -13.48
C LYS A 265 7.77 -0.39 -14.73
N ASP A 266 8.78 0.27 -15.28
CA ASP A 266 9.53 -0.20 -16.45
C ASP A 266 10.74 -1.07 -16.07
N THR A 267 10.96 -1.30 -14.77
CA THR A 267 11.94 -2.26 -14.24
C THR A 267 11.29 -3.64 -14.00
N PHE A 268 12.06 -4.63 -13.53
CA PHE A 268 11.46 -5.91 -13.13
C PHE A 268 10.45 -5.76 -11.98
N CYS A 269 10.59 -4.72 -11.15
CA CYS A 269 9.67 -4.44 -10.05
C CYS A 269 8.27 -4.05 -10.53
N GLY A 270 8.09 -3.66 -11.80
CA GLY A 270 6.77 -3.45 -12.39
C GLY A 270 5.88 -4.70 -12.43
N MET A 271 6.47 -5.89 -12.26
CA MET A 271 5.76 -7.17 -12.14
C MET A 271 5.68 -7.69 -10.70
N CYS A 272 6.20 -6.94 -9.72
CA CYS A 272 6.21 -7.28 -8.30
C CYS A 272 5.19 -6.44 -7.54
N HIS A 273 4.84 -6.89 -6.33
CA HIS A 273 4.28 -5.95 -5.36
C HIS A 273 5.34 -4.90 -5.00
N MET A 274 4.90 -3.68 -4.74
CA MET A 274 5.79 -2.56 -4.41
C MET A 274 5.40 -1.92 -3.07
N GLY A 275 6.41 -1.39 -2.37
CA GLY A 275 6.23 -0.70 -1.11
C GLY A 275 7.39 0.25 -0.80
N VAL A 276 7.28 0.94 0.32
CA VAL A 276 8.25 1.91 0.83
C VAL A 276 8.69 1.51 2.23
N VAL A 277 9.99 1.66 2.49
CA VAL A 277 10.57 1.62 3.83
C VAL A 277 11.51 2.81 3.96
N SER A 278 11.01 3.92 4.52
CA SER A 278 11.77 5.15 4.69
C SER A 278 11.90 5.58 6.14
N MET A 279 13.01 6.23 6.49
CA MET A 279 13.14 6.93 7.77
C MET A 279 12.38 8.25 7.74
N GLY A 280 12.51 8.99 6.64
CA GLY A 280 11.81 10.24 6.42
C GLY A 280 10.29 10.05 6.39
N THR A 281 9.57 11.16 6.48
CA THR A 281 8.10 11.17 6.41
C THR A 281 7.58 11.42 4.99
N ALA A 282 8.48 11.57 4.01
CA ALA A 282 8.17 12.02 2.65
C ALA A 282 7.34 13.32 2.67
N THR A 283 7.75 14.29 3.51
CA THR A 283 7.25 15.69 3.64
C THR A 283 5.73 15.88 3.78
N GLY A 284 4.97 14.80 3.94
CA GLY A 284 3.52 14.78 4.06
C GLY A 284 2.78 14.51 2.74
N PRO A 285 1.46 14.76 2.68
CA PRO A 285 0.59 14.20 1.65
C PRO A 285 0.96 14.56 0.20
N GLY A 286 1.55 15.73 -0.05
CA GLY A 286 1.90 16.19 -1.40
C GLY A 286 2.94 15.29 -2.07
N GLU A 287 4.09 15.11 -1.42
CA GLU A 287 5.16 14.24 -1.89
C GLU A 287 4.73 12.76 -1.84
N GLN A 288 4.09 12.33 -0.76
CA GLN A 288 3.52 10.99 -0.60
C GLN A 288 2.61 10.59 -1.77
N ASN A 289 1.71 11.47 -2.22
CA ASN A 289 0.83 11.21 -3.35
C ASN A 289 1.60 11.04 -4.67
N VAL A 290 2.66 11.82 -4.88
CA VAL A 290 3.50 11.70 -6.07
C VAL A 290 4.21 10.34 -6.08
N ILE A 291 4.87 9.97 -4.98
CA ILE A 291 5.58 8.69 -4.86
C ILE A 291 4.61 7.52 -5.04
N GLN A 292 3.46 7.57 -4.36
CA GLN A 292 2.46 6.52 -4.42
C GLN A 292 1.94 6.30 -5.84
N ALA A 293 1.68 7.38 -6.59
CA ALA A 293 1.24 7.28 -7.98
C ALA A 293 2.25 6.53 -8.87
N GLN A 294 3.56 6.71 -8.62
CA GLN A 294 4.61 6.04 -9.37
C GLN A 294 4.66 4.54 -9.07
N LEU A 295 4.57 4.15 -7.79
CA LEU A 295 4.67 2.75 -7.38
C LEU A 295 3.41 1.95 -7.73
N ILE A 296 2.26 2.37 -7.21
CA ILE A 296 1.05 1.54 -7.15
C ILE A 296 -0.14 2.15 -7.89
N GLY A 297 0.03 3.33 -8.49
CA GLY A 297 -1.01 4.02 -9.26
C GLY A 297 -1.87 4.98 -8.43
N THR A 298 -2.63 5.84 -9.13
CA THR A 298 -3.57 6.78 -8.53
C THR A 298 -4.91 6.08 -8.26
N GLY A 299 -5.53 6.33 -7.10
CA GLY A 299 -6.86 5.76 -6.78
C GLY A 299 -6.83 4.38 -6.11
N SER A 300 -5.66 3.78 -5.89
CA SER A 300 -5.55 2.61 -5.01
C SER A 300 -5.70 3.08 -3.55
N ALA A 301 -6.92 3.01 -3.00
CA ALA A 301 -7.28 3.40 -1.63
C ALA A 301 -6.66 2.50 -0.52
N TRP A 302 -5.54 1.85 -0.82
CA TRP A 302 -4.96 0.74 -0.06
C TRP A 302 -3.76 1.10 0.81
N HIS A 303 -3.36 2.37 0.88
CA HIS A 303 -2.05 2.70 1.43
C HIS A 303 -2.06 4.01 2.22
N MET A 304 -2.61 3.97 3.43
CA MET A 304 -2.22 4.99 4.41
C MET A 304 -0.73 4.80 4.68
N TRP A 305 0.02 5.89 4.64
CA TRP A 305 1.40 5.90 5.09
C TRP A 305 1.42 5.63 6.60
N ASN A 306 2.23 4.66 7.02
CA ASN A 306 2.30 4.28 8.43
C ASN A 306 3.64 4.66 9.02
N GLY A 307 3.61 5.44 10.10
CA GLY A 307 4.77 5.83 10.89
C GLY A 307 5.02 4.96 12.14
N LYS A 308 4.13 4.01 12.46
CA LYS A 308 4.25 3.11 13.62
C LYS A 308 4.88 1.79 13.18
N ILE A 309 6.18 1.70 13.32
CA ILE A 309 6.96 0.54 12.85
C ILE A 309 6.72 -0.73 13.69
N GLU A 310 6.20 -0.57 14.89
CA GLU A 310 5.76 -1.65 15.78
C GLU A 310 4.44 -2.30 15.33
N ASP A 311 3.68 -1.65 14.43
CA ASP A 311 2.33 -2.05 14.03
C ASP A 311 2.08 -1.78 12.53
N ILE A 312 2.71 -2.60 11.67
CA ILE A 312 2.71 -2.41 10.21
C ILE A 312 1.50 -3.09 9.55
N HIS A 313 0.57 -2.27 9.03
CA HIS A 313 -0.63 -2.69 8.28
C HIS A 313 -0.73 -2.10 6.86
N THR A 314 0.40 -1.79 6.25
CA THR A 314 0.51 -1.17 4.91
C THR A 314 1.90 -1.45 4.36
N PRO A 315 2.09 -1.53 3.04
CA PRO A 315 3.42 -1.58 2.45
C PRO A 315 4.07 -0.19 2.27
N LEU A 316 3.42 0.92 2.65
CA LEU A 316 4.03 2.25 2.65
C LEU A 316 4.44 2.66 4.08
N VAL A 317 5.64 2.26 4.50
CA VAL A 317 6.16 2.48 5.85
C VAL A 317 7.17 3.64 5.86
N ILE A 318 6.91 4.62 6.73
CA ILE A 318 7.78 5.78 7.04
C ILE A 318 8.22 5.74 8.50
N GLY A 319 9.16 6.59 8.88
CA GLY A 319 9.66 6.63 10.26
C GLY A 319 10.47 5.39 10.66
N CYS A 320 10.88 4.54 9.70
CA CYS A 320 11.71 3.38 9.96
C CYS A 320 13.18 3.77 10.07
N PRO A 321 13.79 3.71 11.29
CA PRO A 321 15.14 4.19 11.49
C PRO A 321 16.19 3.46 10.64
N ASP A 322 17.30 4.15 10.39
CA ASP A 322 18.45 3.54 9.74
C ASP A 322 18.97 2.33 10.54
N GLY A 323 19.44 1.31 9.82
CA GLY A 323 19.91 0.05 10.40
C GLY A 323 18.81 -0.92 10.87
N VAL A 324 17.54 -0.50 10.97
CA VAL A 324 16.40 -1.40 11.31
C VAL A 324 15.45 -1.65 10.13
N LYS A 325 15.74 -1.11 8.95
CA LYS A 325 14.91 -1.24 7.74
C LYS A 325 14.55 -2.68 7.35
N ALA A 326 15.44 -3.65 7.61
CA ALA A 326 15.15 -5.06 7.38
C ALA A 326 13.98 -5.60 8.23
N GLN A 327 13.79 -5.05 9.43
CA GLN A 327 12.69 -5.42 10.34
C GLN A 327 11.37 -4.82 9.85
N CYS A 328 11.38 -3.56 9.40
CA CYS A 328 10.22 -2.93 8.77
C CYS A 328 9.80 -3.68 7.50
N ALA A 329 10.76 -4.06 6.65
CA ALA A 329 10.51 -4.90 5.47
C ALA A 329 9.86 -6.25 5.85
N ARG A 330 10.31 -6.89 6.93
CA ARG A 330 9.68 -8.11 7.45
C ARG A 330 8.25 -7.85 7.92
N GLY A 331 7.98 -6.71 8.56
CA GLY A 331 6.63 -6.27 8.92
C GLY A 331 5.70 -6.18 7.71
N ILE A 332 6.18 -5.57 6.61
CA ILE A 332 5.42 -5.50 5.35
C ILE A 332 5.13 -6.90 4.77
N VAL A 333 6.13 -7.79 4.76
CA VAL A 333 5.93 -9.18 4.32
C VAL A 333 4.87 -9.89 5.18
N ASN A 334 4.87 -9.66 6.49
CA ASN A 334 3.87 -10.22 7.39
C ASN A 334 2.48 -9.63 7.15
N TYR A 335 2.37 -8.33 6.85
CA TYR A 335 1.12 -7.69 6.45
C TYR A 335 0.53 -8.36 5.21
N PHE A 336 1.31 -8.50 4.13
CA PHE A 336 0.84 -9.20 2.92
C PHE A 336 0.38 -10.62 3.21
N ARG A 337 1.14 -11.36 4.04
CA ARG A 337 0.80 -12.74 4.42
C ARG A 337 -0.51 -12.81 5.21
N ASN A 338 -0.63 -11.99 6.25
CA ASN A 338 -1.67 -12.16 7.26
C ASN A 338 -2.98 -11.46 6.88
N GLU A 339 -2.89 -10.29 6.25
CA GLU A 339 -4.06 -9.47 5.92
C GLU A 339 -4.54 -9.68 4.48
N LEU A 340 -3.59 -9.90 3.55
CA LEU A 340 -3.91 -10.01 2.13
C LEU A 340 -3.82 -11.46 1.60
N ASN A 341 -3.38 -12.41 2.43
CA ASN A 341 -3.14 -13.80 2.03
C ASN A 341 -2.19 -13.92 0.81
N VAL A 342 -1.27 -12.98 0.66
CA VAL A 342 -0.22 -12.98 -0.38
C VAL A 342 1.10 -13.41 0.25
N GLN A 343 1.74 -14.41 -0.34
CA GLN A 343 3.00 -14.96 0.19
C GLN A 343 4.13 -14.78 -0.81
N PHE A 344 5.26 -14.28 -0.30
CA PHE A 344 6.51 -14.18 -1.03
C PHE A 344 7.51 -15.16 -0.40
N PRO A 345 8.26 -15.94 -1.20
CA PRO A 345 9.52 -16.49 -0.72
C PRO A 345 10.41 -15.35 -0.22
N ASP A 346 11.08 -15.52 0.93
CA ASP A 346 11.99 -14.50 1.46
C ASP A 346 13.07 -14.12 0.42
N SER A 347 13.52 -15.11 -0.36
CA SER A 347 14.46 -14.92 -1.46
C SER A 347 13.92 -14.09 -2.64
N GLU A 348 12.63 -13.74 -2.66
CA GLU A 348 11.97 -12.89 -3.66
C GLU A 348 11.54 -11.53 -3.09
N VAL A 349 12.06 -11.14 -1.93
CA VAL A 349 11.96 -9.79 -1.38
C VAL A 349 13.24 -9.02 -1.70
N TYR A 350 13.09 -7.81 -2.25
CA TYR A 350 14.19 -6.95 -2.69
C TYR A 350 14.02 -5.57 -2.08
N PHE A 351 15.10 -5.04 -1.49
CA PHE A 351 15.14 -3.68 -0.96
C PHE A 351 16.17 -2.83 -1.68
N PHE A 352 15.83 -1.59 -2.00
CA PHE A 352 16.70 -0.63 -2.67
C PHE A 352 16.78 0.64 -1.83
N ASP A 353 17.99 1.06 -1.51
CA ASP A 353 18.29 2.20 -0.63
C ASP A 353 19.65 2.76 -1.03
N ASP A 354 19.84 4.07 -1.05
CA ASP A 354 21.11 4.68 -1.41
C ASP A 354 22.05 4.83 -0.21
N HIS A 355 21.53 4.85 1.01
CA HIS A 355 22.30 5.11 2.21
C HIS A 355 23.20 3.93 2.56
N ASP A 356 24.48 4.22 2.86
CA ASP A 356 25.43 3.21 3.31
C ASP A 356 25.01 2.60 4.66
N GLY A 357 24.95 1.27 4.72
CA GLY A 357 24.58 0.52 5.91
C GLY A 357 23.10 0.14 6.04
N ASN A 358 22.19 0.77 5.29
CA ASN A 358 20.75 0.47 5.37
C ASN A 358 20.35 -0.91 4.80
N THR A 359 21.24 -1.51 4.03
CA THR A 359 21.10 -2.85 3.45
C THR A 359 21.59 -3.98 4.39
N ASN A 360 22.39 -3.68 5.42
CA ASN A 360 23.17 -4.67 6.17
C ASN A 360 22.31 -5.74 6.88
N GLY A 361 21.09 -5.40 7.30
CA GLY A 361 20.21 -6.31 8.03
C GLY A 361 19.46 -7.33 7.17
N PHE A 362 19.47 -7.19 5.84
CA PHE A 362 18.56 -7.94 4.97
C PHE A 362 18.97 -9.40 4.77
N ALA A 363 20.26 -9.70 4.73
CA ALA A 363 20.75 -11.08 4.61
C ALA A 363 20.28 -11.96 5.77
N ALA A 364 20.22 -11.41 7.00
CA ALA A 364 19.74 -12.12 8.19
C ALA A 364 18.24 -12.45 8.13
N GLN A 365 17.48 -11.72 7.31
CA GLN A 365 16.06 -12.00 7.03
C GLN A 365 15.87 -12.97 5.85
N GLY A 366 16.95 -13.41 5.18
CA GLY A 366 16.85 -14.18 3.94
C GLY A 366 16.38 -13.36 2.73
N PHE A 367 16.36 -12.03 2.86
CA PHE A 367 15.97 -11.09 1.81
C PHE A 367 17.18 -10.64 0.98
N ASN A 368 16.90 -9.97 -0.13
CA ASN A 368 17.90 -9.30 -0.95
C ASN A 368 17.85 -7.80 -0.70
N ALA A 369 19.01 -7.14 -0.79
CA ALA A 369 19.08 -5.69 -0.73
C ALA A 369 20.19 -5.17 -1.64
N ARG A 370 20.01 -3.98 -2.18
CA ARG A 370 21.01 -3.33 -3.02
C ARG A 370 21.14 -1.86 -2.65
N GLN A 371 22.36 -1.45 -2.40
CA GLN A 371 22.70 -0.05 -2.33
C GLN A 371 22.63 0.55 -3.74
N VAL A 372 21.94 1.67 -3.91
CA VAL A 372 21.71 2.32 -5.21
C VAL A 372 22.25 3.75 -5.24
N SER A 373 22.12 4.42 -6.38
CA SER A 373 22.78 5.70 -6.64
C SER A 373 24.31 5.60 -6.54
N CYS A 374 24.90 4.45 -6.87
CA CYS A 374 26.33 4.19 -6.63
C CYS A 374 27.26 5.14 -7.41
N GLU A 375 26.86 5.50 -8.63
CA GLU A 375 27.65 6.38 -9.51
C GLU A 375 27.54 7.86 -9.15
N SER A 376 26.57 8.24 -8.32
CA SER A 376 26.33 9.63 -7.92
C SER A 376 26.19 9.70 -6.40
N ARG A 377 27.29 9.95 -5.70
CA ARG A 377 27.33 9.97 -4.22
C ARG A 377 27.45 11.38 -3.66
N ASP A 378 26.87 11.58 -2.48
CA ASP A 378 26.92 12.78 -1.64
C ASP A 378 27.27 12.34 -0.21
N GLY A 379 28.52 11.93 0.00
CA GLY A 379 28.96 11.26 1.22
C GLY A 379 28.38 9.84 1.32
N ILE A 380 27.69 9.56 2.43
CA ILE A 380 27.12 8.23 2.73
C ILE A 380 25.76 7.98 2.05
N VAL A 381 25.19 8.98 1.37
CA VAL A 381 23.93 8.90 0.61
C VAL A 381 24.17 9.15 -0.88
N GLY A 382 23.17 8.88 -1.70
CA GLY A 382 23.09 9.20 -3.11
C GLY A 382 22.90 10.70 -3.37
N LEU A 383 23.33 11.14 -4.54
CA LEU A 383 23.13 12.49 -5.05
C LEU A 383 21.93 12.54 -5.98
N CYS A 384 21.95 11.77 -7.07
CA CYS A 384 20.92 11.84 -8.11
C CYS A 384 19.72 10.93 -7.86
N GLY A 385 19.75 10.08 -6.83
CA GLY A 385 18.78 9.01 -6.75
C GLY A 385 19.22 7.77 -7.51
N ALA A 386 18.41 6.72 -7.43
CA ALA A 386 18.66 5.48 -8.13
C ALA A 386 18.38 5.60 -9.63
N LYS A 387 19.13 4.83 -10.42
CA LYS A 387 18.88 4.60 -11.84
C LYS A 387 18.04 3.35 -12.05
N MET A 388 17.29 3.31 -13.15
CA MET A 388 16.53 2.10 -13.51
C MET A 388 17.46 0.89 -13.72
N SER A 389 18.66 1.11 -14.24
CA SER A 389 19.68 0.07 -14.46
C SER A 389 20.20 -0.56 -13.16
N GLU A 390 20.02 0.10 -12.02
CA GLU A 390 20.39 -0.46 -10.71
C GLU A 390 19.30 -1.38 -10.15
N ILE A 391 18.09 -1.36 -10.70
CA ILE A 391 16.96 -2.19 -10.26
C ILE A 391 17.01 -3.53 -10.96
N VAL A 392 17.87 -4.38 -10.42
CA VAL A 392 18.12 -5.74 -10.90
C VAL A 392 17.63 -6.77 -9.90
N ARG A 393 17.12 -7.89 -10.41
CA ARG A 393 16.63 -9.02 -9.61
C ARG A 393 17.78 -9.88 -9.08
N ALA A 394 18.77 -9.24 -8.48
CA ALA A 394 19.99 -9.89 -8.03
C ALA A 394 19.84 -10.42 -6.59
N LYS A 395 20.47 -11.55 -6.32
CA LYS A 395 20.37 -12.20 -5.01
C LYS A 395 21.43 -11.68 -4.03
N GLY A 396 21.10 -11.76 -2.75
CA GLY A 396 21.96 -11.34 -1.65
C GLY A 396 21.96 -9.84 -1.39
N VAL A 397 22.86 -9.40 -0.52
CA VAL A 397 23.10 -7.98 -0.21
C VAL A 397 24.23 -7.46 -1.09
N GLN A 398 24.02 -6.35 -1.78
CA GLN A 398 24.99 -5.73 -2.67
C GLN A 398 25.17 -4.27 -2.32
N ASN A 399 26.34 -3.92 -1.79
CA ASN A 399 26.70 -2.53 -1.51
C ASN A 399 27.53 -1.97 -2.66
N CYS A 400 27.62 -0.64 -2.74
CA CYS A 400 28.37 0.02 -3.82
C CYS A 400 29.88 -0.27 -3.72
N TRP A 401 30.41 -0.59 -2.52
CA TRP A 401 31.84 -0.71 -2.22
C TRP A 401 32.15 -1.94 -1.36
#